data_AF-A0AAE3DU36-F1
#
_entry.id   AF-A0AAE3DU36-F1
#
_cell.length_a   1.000
_cell.length_b   1.000
_cell.length_c   1.000
_cell.angle_alpha   90.00
_cell.angle_beta   90.00
_cell.angle_gamma   90.00
#
_symmetry.space_group_name_H-M   'P 1'
#
loop_
_entity.id
_entity.type
_entity.pdbx_description
1 polymer ?
#
loop_
_entity_poly.entity_id
_entity_poly.type
_entity_poly.pdbx_seq_one_letter_code
_entity_poly.pdbx_strand_id
1 'polypeptide(L)'
;MGDMYANGQLGEPDYSKAIELYKQAANNEYGLAMLRLGRTYENGWYDTEINLEEALKWYQLAADQDYDWAQECVDRVESALQNAAEDS
;
A
#
# COMPACT_ATOMS: atom_id res chain seq x y z
N MET A 1 14.51 -4.45 -5.87
CA MET A 1 14.76 -5.75 -5.21
C MET A 1 13.61 -6.11 -4.26
N GLY A 2 12.34 -5.95 -4.68
CA GLY A 2 11.15 -6.25 -3.86
C GLY A 2 10.50 -7.60 -4.20
N ASP A 3 10.73 -8.12 -5.40
CA ASP A 3 10.03 -9.33 -5.87
C ASP A 3 10.72 -10.65 -5.46
N MET A 4 11.87 -10.60 -4.77
CA MET A 4 12.55 -11.82 -4.28
C MET A 4 12.02 -12.34 -2.93
N TYR A 5 11.29 -11.53 -2.16
CA TYR A 5 10.73 -11.97 -0.86
C TYR A 5 9.33 -12.59 -0.97
N ALA A 6 8.69 -12.50 -2.15
CA ALA A 6 7.37 -13.10 -2.37
C ALA A 6 7.42 -14.60 -2.72
N ASN A 7 8.60 -15.14 -3.08
CA ASN A 7 8.78 -16.56 -3.35
C ASN A 7 9.51 -17.20 -2.17
N GLY A 8 8.74 -17.79 -1.25
CA GLY A 8 9.20 -18.52 -0.06
C GLY A 8 10.04 -19.75 -0.38
N GLN A 9 11.27 -19.53 -0.87
CA GLN A 9 12.28 -20.58 -1.04
C GLN A 9 13.33 -20.60 0.09
N LEU A 10 13.26 -19.69 1.06
CA LEU A 10 14.19 -19.63 2.20
C LEU A 10 13.48 -19.14 3.48
N GLY A 11 12.80 -20.04 4.18
CA GLY A 11 12.17 -19.73 5.47
C GLY A 11 10.91 -18.87 5.32
N GLU A 12 10.12 -18.77 6.40
CA GLU A 12 8.85 -18.04 6.44
C GLU A 12 8.97 -16.68 5.74
N PRO A 13 8.05 -16.34 4.81
CA PRO A 13 8.09 -15.06 4.13
C PRO A 13 8.02 -13.94 5.17
N ASP A 14 9.14 -13.22 5.30
CA ASP A 14 9.33 -12.16 6.29
C ASP A 14 8.63 -10.89 5.79
N TYR A 15 7.31 -10.93 5.88
CA TYR A 15 6.37 -9.94 5.36
C TYR A 15 6.64 -8.53 5.91
N SER A 16 7.03 -8.43 7.17
CA SER A 16 7.49 -7.19 7.81
C SER A 16 8.67 -6.57 7.06
N LYS A 17 9.62 -7.38 6.60
CA LYS A 17 10.79 -6.92 5.87
C LYS A 17 10.45 -6.47 4.45
N ALA A 18 9.45 -7.11 3.82
CA ALA A 18 8.94 -6.68 2.51
C ALA A 18 8.29 -5.28 2.60
N ILE A 19 7.51 -5.02 3.66
CA ILE A 19 6.91 -3.70 3.92
C ILE A 19 7.99 -2.64 4.13
N GLU A 20 9.03 -2.96 4.91
CA GLU A 20 10.15 -2.03 5.12
C GLU A 20 10.86 -1.69 3.80
N LEU A 21 11.10 -2.68 2.95
CA LEU A 21 11.68 -2.47 1.62
C LEU A 21 10.78 -1.62 0.72
N TYR A 22 9.46 -1.80 0.78
CA TYR A 22 8.53 -0.94 0.05
C TYR A 22 8.53 0.50 0.60
N LYS A 23 8.63 0.70 1.92
CA LYS A 23 8.76 2.04 2.53
C LYS A 23 10.06 2.73 2.09
N GLN A 24 11.17 2.01 2.07
CA GLN A 24 12.44 2.54 1.55
C GLN A 24 12.35 2.88 0.06
N ALA A 25 11.70 2.04 -0.74
CA ALA A 25 11.49 2.31 -2.17
C ALA A 25 10.55 3.50 -2.38
N ALA A 26 9.47 3.62 -1.61
CA ALA A 26 8.57 4.78 -1.64
C ALA A 26 9.32 6.09 -1.34
N ASN A 27 10.31 6.05 -0.45
CA ASN A 27 11.16 7.21 -0.16
C ASN A 27 12.11 7.60 -1.33
N ASN A 28 12.30 6.72 -2.31
CA ASN A 28 13.04 7.00 -3.55
C ASN A 28 12.08 7.34 -4.71
N GLU A 29 10.91 7.91 -4.40
CA GLU A 29 9.92 8.40 -5.38
C GLU A 29 9.38 7.30 -6.31
N TYR A 30 9.50 6.04 -5.91
CA TYR A 30 8.89 4.93 -6.62
C TYR A 30 7.40 4.86 -6.26
N GLY A 31 6.55 5.51 -7.06
CA GLY A 31 5.10 5.45 -6.85
C GLY A 31 4.53 4.04 -6.94
N LEU A 32 5.18 3.12 -7.67
CA LEU A 32 4.83 1.69 -7.62
C LEU A 32 4.95 1.09 -6.20
N ALA A 33 5.96 1.50 -5.43
CA ALA A 33 6.14 1.03 -4.05
C ALA A 33 5.09 1.64 -3.11
N MET A 34 4.76 2.93 -3.30
CA MET A 34 3.67 3.60 -2.59
C MET A 34 2.32 2.92 -2.86
N LEU A 35 2.04 2.54 -4.10
CA LEU A 35 0.82 1.80 -4.46
C LEU A 35 0.79 0.38 -3.87
N ARG A 36 1.93 -0.30 -3.78
CA ARG A 36 2.00 -1.58 -3.06
C ARG A 36 1.72 -1.41 -1.57
N LEU A 37 2.27 -0.37 -0.92
CA LEU A 37 1.96 -0.05 0.47
C LEU A 37 0.48 0.25 0.67
N GLY A 38 -0.10 1.09 -0.19
CA GLY A 38 -1.53 1.39 -0.17
C GLY A 38 -2.39 0.13 -0.22
N ARG A 39 -2.09 -0.81 -1.14
CA ARG A 39 -2.80 -2.09 -1.24
C ARG A 39 -2.60 -2.98 -0.02
N THR A 40 -1.41 -3.00 0.56
CA THR A 40 -1.10 -3.77 1.76
C THR A 40 -1.97 -3.32 2.93
N TYR A 41 -2.03 -2.01 3.19
CA TYR A 41 -2.87 -1.46 4.25
C TYR A 41 -4.36 -1.59 3.95
N GLU A 42 -4.77 -1.50 2.69
CA GLU A 42 -6.17 -1.65 2.31
C GLU A 42 -6.70 -3.07 2.51
N ASN A 43 -5.88 -4.09 2.21
CA ASN A 43 -6.31 -5.49 2.25
C ASN A 43 -5.81 -6.25 3.48
N GLY A 44 -5.00 -5.60 4.32
CA GLY A 44 -4.34 -6.25 5.46
C GLY A 44 -3.41 -7.37 5.03
N TRP A 45 -2.70 -7.18 3.92
CA TRP A 45 -1.73 -8.17 3.45
C TRP A 45 -0.52 -8.22 4.38
N TYR A 46 0.27 -9.29 4.29
CA TYR A 46 1.58 -9.33 4.95
C TYR A 46 1.49 -9.19 6.48
N ASP A 47 0.43 -9.72 7.09
CA ASP A 47 0.14 -9.60 8.53
C ASP A 47 -0.03 -8.14 9.00
N THR A 48 -0.44 -7.25 8.10
CA THR A 48 -0.71 -5.84 8.40
C THR A 48 -2.19 -5.68 8.76
N GLU A 49 -2.49 -4.83 9.74
CA GLU A 49 -3.88 -4.46 10.02
C GLU A 49 -4.48 -3.67 8.87
N ILE A 50 -5.76 -3.94 8.57
CA ILE A 50 -6.48 -3.17 7.56
C ILE A 50 -6.63 -1.74 8.07
N ASN A 51 -6.04 -0.80 7.33
CA ASN A 51 -6.10 0.62 7.63
C ASN A 51 -6.29 1.42 6.34
N LEU A 52 -7.55 1.73 6.05
CA LEU A 52 -7.92 2.50 4.87
C LEU A 52 -7.38 3.94 4.92
N GLU A 53 -7.21 4.53 6.11
CA GLU A 53 -6.63 5.87 6.26
C GLU A 53 -5.14 5.89 5.90
N GLU A 54 -4.36 4.88 6.33
CA GLU A 54 -2.96 4.72 5.88
C GLU A 54 -2.92 4.41 4.38
N ALA A 55 -3.79 3.54 3.88
CA ALA A 55 -3.84 3.21 2.45
C ALA A 55 -4.05 4.47 1.59
N LEU A 56 -5.01 5.32 1.97
CA LEU A 56 -5.32 6.57 1.29
C LEU A 56 -4.10 7.50 1.24
N LYS A 57 -3.38 7.67 2.36
CA LYS A 57 -2.16 8.50 2.39
C LYS A 57 -1.12 8.01 1.39
N TRP A 58 -0.85 6.70 1.34
CA TRP A 58 0.13 6.14 0.41
C TRP A 58 -0.30 6.30 -1.06
N TYR A 59 -1.59 6.14 -1.36
CA TYR A 59 -2.10 6.36 -2.72
C TYR A 59 -2.04 7.84 -3.12
N GLN A 60 -2.35 8.78 -2.21
CA GLN A 60 -2.23 10.21 -2.46
C GLN A 60 -0.78 10.61 -2.75
N LEU A 61 0.19 10.15 -1.95
CA LEU A 61 1.61 10.37 -2.23
C LEU A 61 2.03 9.85 -3.61
N ALA A 62 1.45 8.74 -4.05
CA ALA A 62 1.75 8.19 -5.36
C ALA A 62 1.12 9.01 -6.48
N ALA A 63 -0.11 9.51 -6.30
CA ALA A 63 -0.78 10.40 -7.24
C ALA A 63 -0.03 11.73 -7.42
N ASP A 64 0.55 12.28 -6.35
CA ASP A 64 1.44 13.45 -6.38
C ASP A 64 2.71 13.23 -7.23
N GLN A 65 3.12 11.98 -7.44
CA GLN A 65 4.32 11.59 -8.20
C GLN A 65 4.02 11.23 -9.66
N ASP A 66 3.02 11.88 -10.28
CA ASP A 66 2.59 11.68 -11.68
C ASP A 66 2.14 10.23 -12.00
N TYR A 67 1.71 9.47 -10.99
CA TYR A 67 1.06 8.19 -11.21
C TYR A 67 -0.45 8.39 -11.28
N ASP A 68 -0.96 8.71 -12.48
CA ASP A 68 -2.40 8.87 -12.74
C ASP A 68 -3.24 7.68 -12.23
N TRP A 69 -2.70 6.46 -12.31
CA TRP A 69 -3.37 5.24 -11.84
C TRP A 69 -3.56 5.19 -10.31
N ALA A 70 -2.80 5.98 -9.55
CA ALA A 70 -2.96 6.07 -8.12
C ALA A 70 -4.22 6.86 -7.74
N GLN A 71 -4.63 7.83 -8.56
CA GLN A 71 -5.83 8.62 -8.31
C GLN A 71 -7.09 7.74 -8.30
N GLU A 72 -7.19 6.76 -9.21
CA GLU A 72 -8.30 5.78 -9.17
C GLU A 72 -8.33 4.98 -7.86
N CYS A 73 -7.15 4.69 -7.29
CA CYS A 73 -7.07 4.01 -5.99
C CYS A 73 -7.45 4.94 -4.84
N VAL A 74 -7.06 6.22 -4.89
CA VAL A 74 -7.47 7.26 -3.93
C VAL A 74 -8.99 7.36 -3.89
N ASP A 75 -9.63 7.58 -5.03
CA ASP A 75 -11.08 7.79 -5.11
C ASP A 75 -11.86 6.58 -4.58
N ARG A 76 -11.38 5.37 -4.91
CA ARG A 76 -11.98 4.11 -4.46
C ARG A 76 -11.90 3.93 -2.94
N VAL A 77 -10.74 4.22 -2.34
CA VAL A 77 -10.52 4.06 -0.89
C VAL A 77 -11.22 5.16 -0.11
N GLU A 78 -11.20 6.39 -0.62
CA GLU A 78 -11.92 7.52 -0.03
C GLU A 78 -13.44 7.24 0.00
N SER A 79 -13.98 6.73 -1.10
CA SER A 79 -15.38 6.28 -1.15
C SER A 79 -15.64 5.20 -0.11
N ALA A 80 -14.77 4.20 0.01
CA ALA A 80 -14.92 3.13 1.01
C ALA A 80 -14.89 3.66 2.46
N LEU A 81 -14.01 4.63 2.74
CA LEU A 81 -13.93 5.30 4.04
C LEU A 81 -15.21 6.10 4.37
N GLN A 82 -15.75 6.84 3.39
CA GLN A 82 -17.00 7.58 3.55
C GLN A 82 -18.17 6.64 3.84
N ASN A 83 -18.31 5.57 3.06
CA ASN A 83 -19.37 4.58 3.27
C ASN A 83 -19.24 3.92 4.66
N ALA A 84 -18.03 3.54 5.08
CA ALA A 84 -17.80 2.96 6.40
C ALA A 84 -18.13 3.94 7.56
N ALA A 85 -17.94 5.24 7.35
CA ALA A 85 -18.29 6.27 8.32
C ALA A 85 -19.80 6.55 8.37
N GLU A 86 -20.53 6.38 7.27
CA GLU A 86 -21.99 6.53 7.20
C GLU A 86 -22.76 5.34 7.80
N ASP A 87 -22.15 4.14 7.82
CA ASP A 87 -22.73 2.91 8.39
C ASP A 87 -22.47 2.74 9.91
N SER A 88 -21.82 3.69 10.58
CA SER A 88 -21.49 3.66 12.03
C SER A 88 -22.38 4.59 12.86
#